data_AF-A0A0X3NYZ9-F1
#
_entry.id   AF-A0A0X3NYZ9-F1
#
_cell.length_a   1.000
_cell.length_b   1.000
_cell.length_c   1.000
_cell.angle_alpha   90.00
_cell.angle_beta   90.00
_cell.angle_gamma   90.00
#
_symmetry.space_group_name_H-M   'P 1'
#
loop_
_entity.id
_entity.type
_entity.pdbx_description
1 polymer ?
#
loop_
_entity_poly.entity_id
_entity_poly.type
_entity_poly.pdbx_seq_one_letter_code
_entity_poly.pdbx_strand_id
1 'polypeptide(L)'
;LLTHLNSHDWTNFFVCSDVNVCTDTFYKVLGPLISRFVPRKKIINVKDEVYLPLSFRRRLRRLSRRFYLQNNISVLPLIQQIFDEAQRLSDEKRQADEVTFAENPSLNVAKLFSRTGKAQRKTQNPVLRDALGNPIADAKLTADSFNAFLSRTFSEHTVAPFPNIRVRTGNVLETITFTLWDVTVAIRRFRQSYSPGPDGVPVSVLKADANDIFPSLLYKIFNLAG
;
A
#
# COMPACT_ATOMS: atom_id res chain seq x y z
N LEU A 1 7.83 -17.84 -15.97
CA LEU A 1 8.20 -16.40 -16.09
C LEU A 1 9.56 -16.24 -16.77
N LEU A 2 10.66 -16.66 -16.15
CA LEU A 2 12.03 -16.50 -16.69
C LEU A 2 12.23 -17.10 -18.10
N THR A 3 11.71 -18.30 -18.35
CA THR A 3 11.78 -18.95 -19.67
C THR A 3 11.03 -18.19 -20.77
N HIS A 4 9.91 -17.53 -20.43
CA HIS A 4 9.13 -16.71 -21.37
C HIS A 4 9.72 -15.32 -21.57
N LEU A 5 10.38 -14.77 -20.55
CA LEU A 5 11.14 -13.53 -20.69
C LEU A 5 12.36 -13.78 -21.58
N ASN A 6 13.08 -14.88 -21.38
CA ASN A 6 14.26 -15.22 -22.18
C ASN A 6 13.95 -15.60 -23.64
N SER A 7 12.68 -15.88 -23.99
CA SER A 7 12.28 -16.20 -25.36
C SER A 7 11.98 -14.97 -26.23
N HIS A 8 12.01 -13.76 -25.65
CA HIS A 8 11.79 -12.51 -26.38
C HIS A 8 13.13 -11.87 -26.74
N ASP A 9 13.25 -11.34 -27.97
CA ASP A 9 14.40 -10.53 -28.39
C ASP A 9 14.26 -9.12 -27.81
N TRP A 10 14.91 -8.88 -26.67
CA TRP A 10 14.90 -7.58 -25.98
C TRP A 10 15.89 -6.57 -26.58
N THR A 11 16.86 -7.04 -27.33
CA THR A 11 17.90 -6.20 -27.96
C THR A 11 17.31 -5.29 -29.03
N ASN A 12 16.38 -5.80 -29.84
CA ASN A 12 15.66 -5.08 -30.90
C ASN A 12 14.23 -4.66 -30.53
N PHE A 13 13.85 -4.79 -29.26
CA PHE A 13 12.46 -4.63 -28.81
C PHE A 13 11.89 -3.22 -28.99
N PHE A 14 12.75 -2.19 -28.87
CA PHE A 14 12.37 -0.80 -29.10
C PHE A 14 12.96 -0.32 -30.42
N VAL A 15 12.16 -0.40 -31.49
CA VAL A 15 12.46 0.21 -32.80
C VAL A 15 11.98 1.67 -32.85
N CYS A 16 11.20 2.11 -31.87
CA CYS A 16 10.57 3.43 -31.83
C CYS A 16 11.32 4.38 -30.89
N SER A 17 11.41 5.66 -31.26
CA SER A 17 11.97 6.73 -30.44
C SER A 17 10.93 7.40 -29.52
N ASP A 18 9.65 7.01 -29.59
CA ASP A 18 8.58 7.55 -28.75
C ASP A 18 8.48 6.76 -27.43
N VAL A 19 8.66 7.46 -26.32
CA VAL A 19 8.57 6.91 -24.96
C VAL A 19 7.23 6.24 -24.70
N ASN A 20 6.12 6.84 -25.12
CA ASN A 20 4.78 6.32 -24.86
C ASN A 20 4.53 5.01 -25.62
N VAL A 21 4.99 4.95 -26.88
CA VAL A 21 4.89 3.73 -27.69
C VAL A 21 5.75 2.61 -27.11
N CYS A 22 6.95 2.96 -26.63
CA CYS A 22 7.86 2.02 -25.98
C CYS A 22 7.28 1.49 -24.66
N THR A 23 6.77 2.36 -23.79
CA THR A 23 6.16 1.93 -22.51
C THR A 23 4.92 1.09 -22.73
N ASP A 24 4.04 1.46 -23.67
CA ASP A 24 2.86 0.67 -24.01
C ASP A 24 3.22 -0.72 -24.54
N THR A 25 4.22 -0.79 -25.42
CA THR A 25 4.68 -2.07 -25.99
C THR A 25 5.29 -2.96 -24.91
N PHE A 26 6.07 -2.37 -24.01
CA PHE A 26 6.61 -3.06 -22.84
C PHE A 26 5.51 -3.65 -21.96
N TYR A 27 4.48 -2.86 -21.60
CA TYR A 27 3.38 -3.33 -20.76
C TYR A 27 2.45 -4.31 -21.48
N LYS A 28 2.31 -4.24 -22.81
CA LYS A 28 1.58 -5.25 -23.61
C LYS A 28 2.20 -6.64 -23.47
N VAL A 29 3.52 -6.74 -23.40
CA VAL A 29 4.23 -8.02 -23.22
C VAL A 29 4.27 -8.43 -21.75
N LEU A 30 4.53 -7.48 -20.85
CA LEU A 30 4.71 -7.77 -19.43
C LEU A 30 3.38 -8.07 -18.71
N GLY A 31 2.29 -7.40 -19.09
CA GLY A 31 0.97 -7.53 -18.45
C GLY A 31 0.43 -8.96 -18.42
N PRO A 32 0.36 -9.67 -19.56
CA PRO A 32 -0.07 -11.07 -19.61
C PRO A 32 0.84 -12.00 -18.80
N LEU A 33 2.16 -11.77 -18.83
CA LEU A 33 3.14 -12.56 -18.07
C LEU A 33 2.97 -12.38 -16.56
N ILE A 34 2.80 -11.13 -16.10
CA ILE A 34 2.50 -10.84 -14.70
C ILE A 34 1.18 -11.49 -14.30
N SER A 35 0.13 -11.33 -15.11
CA SER A 35 -1.18 -11.90 -14.81
C SER A 35 -1.16 -13.43 -14.69
N ARG A 36 -0.32 -14.10 -15.49
CA ARG A 36 -0.23 -15.57 -15.53
C ARG A 36 0.68 -16.16 -14.45
N PHE A 37 1.80 -15.49 -14.16
CA PHE A 37 2.86 -16.08 -13.32
C PHE A 37 3.02 -15.41 -11.95
N VAL A 38 2.47 -14.22 -11.74
CA VAL A 38 2.51 -13.56 -10.43
C VAL A 38 1.23 -13.89 -9.69
N PRO A 39 1.28 -14.60 -8.55
CA PRO A 39 0.11 -14.86 -7.74
C PRO A 39 -0.54 -13.54 -7.35
N ARG A 40 -1.72 -13.27 -7.91
CA ARG A 40 -2.52 -12.12 -7.47
C ARG A 40 -2.96 -12.43 -6.05
N LYS A 41 -2.45 -11.67 -5.09
CA LYS A 41 -2.83 -11.80 -3.68
C LYS A 41 -4.35 -11.60 -3.61
N LYS A 42 -5.11 -12.68 -3.47
CA LYS A 42 -6.51 -12.61 -3.06
C LYS A 42 -6.45 -12.05 -1.65
N ILE A 43 -6.77 -10.77 -1.52
CA ILE A 43 -7.04 -10.17 -0.22
C ILE A 43 -8.33 -10.82 0.21
N ILE A 44 -8.23 -11.90 1.00
CA ILE A 44 -9.35 -12.37 1.79
C ILE A 44 -9.58 -11.22 2.77
N ASN A 45 -10.58 -10.40 2.48
CA ASN A 45 -11.12 -9.46 3.45
C ASN A 45 -11.72 -10.32 4.56
N VAL A 46 -10.90 -10.69 5.54
CA VAL A 46 -11.40 -11.21 6.81
C VAL A 46 -12.00 -9.99 7.50
N LYS A 47 -13.25 -9.69 7.13
CA LYS A 47 -13.97 -8.50 7.59
C LYS A 47 -14.13 -8.47 9.11
N ASP A 48 -13.94 -9.59 9.79
CA ASP A 48 -14.20 -9.73 11.22
C ASP A 48 -13.09 -10.55 11.88
N GLU A 49 -11.84 -10.09 11.84
CA GLU A 49 -10.87 -10.58 12.84
C GLU A 49 -11.27 -9.99 14.19
N VAL A 50 -12.24 -10.63 14.85
CA VAL A 50 -12.47 -10.50 16.29
C VAL A 50 -11.10 -10.55 16.94
N TYR A 51 -10.70 -9.46 17.58
CA TYR A 51 -9.41 -9.39 18.25
C TYR A 51 -9.38 -10.50 19.29
N LEU A 52 -8.63 -11.57 19.01
CA LEU A 52 -8.58 -12.73 19.89
C LEU A 52 -7.26 -12.69 20.69
N PRO A 53 -7.32 -12.39 22.01
CA PRO A 53 -6.16 -12.40 22.88
C PRO A 53 -5.33 -13.69 22.77
N LEU A 54 -4.02 -13.58 23.01
CA LEU A 54 -3.07 -14.69 22.90
C LEU A 54 -3.44 -15.89 23.79
N SER A 55 -4.05 -15.64 24.95
CA SER A 55 -4.58 -16.67 25.85
C SER A 55 -5.64 -17.54 25.17
N PHE A 56 -6.62 -16.92 24.50
CA PHE A 56 -7.67 -17.62 23.76
C PHE A 56 -7.11 -18.37 22.56
N ARG A 57 -6.14 -17.80 21.82
CA ARG A 57 -5.48 -18.50 20.69
C ARG A 57 -4.81 -19.79 21.14
N ARG A 58 -4.10 -19.76 22.28
CA ARG A 58 -3.45 -20.95 22.86
C ARG A 58 -4.47 -22.01 23.29
N ARG A 59 -5.59 -21.59 23.88
CA ARG A 59 -6.67 -22.48 24.33
C ARG A 59 -7.41 -23.10 23.15
N LEU A 60 -7.78 -22.30 22.13
CA LEU A 60 -8.36 -22.79 20.88
C LEU A 60 -7.44 -23.77 20.17
N ARG A 61 -6.13 -23.52 20.09
CA ARG A 61 -5.19 -24.45 19.48
C ARG A 61 -5.18 -25.81 20.18
N ARG A 62 -5.31 -25.84 21.51
CA ARG A 62 -5.40 -27.10 22.28
C ARG A 62 -6.71 -27.82 22.03
N LEU A 63 -7.84 -27.12 22.07
CA LEU A 63 -9.17 -27.71 21.88
C LEU A 63 -9.38 -28.18 20.43
N SER A 64 -8.94 -27.37 19.45
CA SER A 64 -8.97 -27.72 18.03
C SER A 64 -8.13 -28.97 17.76
N ARG A 65 -6.95 -29.11 18.38
CA ARG A 65 -6.18 -30.37 18.31
C ARG A 65 -6.95 -31.56 18.87
N ARG A 66 -7.63 -31.43 20.00
CA ARG A 66 -8.46 -32.51 20.57
C ARG A 66 -9.65 -32.86 19.66
N PHE A 67 -10.26 -31.86 19.03
CA PHE A 67 -11.33 -32.08 18.06
C PHE A 67 -10.83 -32.85 16.84
N TYR A 68 -9.79 -32.36 16.16
CA TYR A 68 -9.33 -32.94 14.89
C TYR A 68 -8.50 -34.22 15.04
N LEU A 69 -7.73 -34.38 16.13
CA LEU A 69 -6.86 -35.55 16.31
C LEU A 69 -7.52 -36.66 17.14
N GLN A 70 -8.44 -36.31 18.04
CA GLN A 70 -9.05 -37.27 18.97
C GLN A 70 -10.55 -37.47 18.71
N ASN A 71 -11.11 -36.83 17.66
CA ASN A 71 -12.55 -36.80 17.36
C ASN A 71 -13.42 -36.47 18.58
N ASN A 72 -12.89 -35.65 19.49
CA ASN A 72 -13.57 -35.34 20.73
C ASN A 72 -14.59 -34.23 20.52
N ILE A 73 -15.84 -34.60 20.21
CA ILE A 73 -16.94 -33.67 19.92
C ILE A 73 -17.34 -32.83 21.14
N SER A 74 -17.09 -33.33 22.35
CA SER A 74 -17.42 -32.61 23.61
C SER A 74 -16.67 -31.29 23.80
N VAL A 75 -15.66 -31.01 22.96
CA VAL A 75 -14.90 -29.75 23.02
C VAL A 75 -15.55 -28.62 22.22
N LEU A 76 -16.56 -28.89 21.38
CA LEU A 76 -17.23 -27.86 20.59
C LEU A 76 -17.91 -26.77 21.43
N PRO A 77 -18.64 -27.09 22.53
CA PRO A 77 -19.20 -26.05 23.40
C PRO A 77 -18.12 -25.16 24.04
N LEU A 78 -16.96 -25.74 24.38
CA LEU A 78 -15.82 -25.00 24.93
C LEU A 78 -15.17 -24.08 23.89
N ILE A 79 -15.17 -24.49 22.62
CA ILE A 79 -14.69 -23.65 21.51
C ILE A 79 -15.65 -22.47 21.31
N GLN A 80 -16.96 -22.72 21.30
CA GLN A 80 -17.98 -21.68 21.17
C GLN A 80 -17.90 -20.66 22.31
N GLN A 81 -17.78 -21.14 23.56
CA GLN A 81 -17.65 -20.28 24.73
C GLN A 81 -16.44 -19.32 24.63
N ILE A 82 -15.33 -19.78 24.05
CA ILE A 82 -14.14 -18.94 23.85
C ILE A 82 -14.42 -17.81 22.83
N PHE A 83 -15.18 -18.09 21.78
CA PHE A 83 -15.57 -17.05 20.82
C PHE A 83 -16.49 -16.01 21.46
N ASP A 84 -17.49 -16.47 22.23
CA ASP A 84 -18.42 -15.56 22.92
C ASP A 84 -17.69 -14.67 23.95
N GLU A 85 -16.73 -15.23 24.68
CA GLU A 85 -15.91 -14.50 25.65
C GLU A 85 -14.97 -13.49 24.97
N ALA A 86 -14.35 -13.89 23.85
CA ALA A 86 -13.50 -12.99 23.06
C ALA A 86 -14.29 -11.84 22.44
N GLN A 87 -15.52 -12.10 21.98
CA GLN A 87 -16.41 -11.08 21.45
C GLN A 87 -16.76 -10.05 22.53
N ARG A 88 -17.16 -10.50 23.73
CA ARG A 88 -17.45 -9.60 24.86
C ARG A 88 -16.26 -8.71 25.22
N LEU A 89 -15.07 -9.28 25.31
CA LEU A 89 -13.85 -8.50 25.60
C LEU A 89 -13.50 -7.50 24.50
N SER A 90 -13.76 -7.85 23.24
CA SER A 90 -13.57 -6.93 22.11
C SER A 90 -14.55 -5.75 22.20
N ASP A 91 -15.81 -6.03 22.53
CA ASP A 91 -16.85 -4.99 22.66
C ASP A 91 -16.60 -4.08 23.87
N GLU A 92 -16.21 -4.65 25.01
CA GLU A 92 -15.83 -3.89 26.21
C GLU A 92 -14.63 -2.97 25.95
N LYS A 93 -13.61 -3.48 25.24
CA LYS A 93 -12.45 -2.66 24.85
C LYS A 93 -12.83 -1.55 23.89
N ARG A 94 -13.75 -1.82 22.95
CA ARG A 94 -14.27 -0.79 22.04
C ARG A 94 -14.96 0.32 22.83
N GLN A 95 -15.79 -0.04 23.80
CA GLN A 95 -16.54 0.90 24.62
C GLN A 95 -15.62 1.73 25.52
N ALA A 96 -14.61 1.10 26.14
CA ALA A 96 -13.58 1.80 26.91
C ALA A 96 -12.79 2.80 26.03
N ASP A 97 -12.38 2.38 24.83
CA ASP A 97 -11.70 3.26 23.88
C ASP A 97 -12.58 4.45 23.45
N GLU A 98 -13.89 4.25 23.27
CA GLU A 98 -14.86 5.31 22.95
C GLU A 98 -15.01 6.32 24.10
N VAL A 99 -15.09 5.86 25.35
CA VAL A 99 -15.11 6.74 26.54
C VAL A 99 -13.80 7.53 26.64
N THR A 100 -12.66 6.86 26.48
CA THR A 100 -11.34 7.53 26.51
C THR A 100 -11.18 8.55 25.38
N PHE A 101 -11.85 8.32 24.24
CA PHE A 101 -11.87 9.25 23.11
C PHE A 101 -12.69 10.51 23.42
N ALA A 102 -13.87 10.35 24.05
CA ALA A 102 -14.73 11.46 24.44
C ALA A 102 -14.05 12.39 25.48
N GLU A 103 -13.24 11.83 26.38
CA GLU A 103 -12.53 12.60 27.42
C GLU A 103 -11.32 13.39 26.89
N ASN A 104 -10.66 12.94 25.82
CA ASN A 104 -9.42 13.56 25.31
C ASN A 104 -9.35 13.57 23.77
N PRO A 105 -10.04 14.51 23.09
CA PRO A 105 -10.15 14.53 21.63
C PRO A 105 -8.83 14.76 20.89
N SER A 106 -7.94 15.60 21.44
CA SER A 106 -6.70 16.05 20.77
C SER A 106 -5.57 15.00 20.78
N LEU A 107 -5.45 14.21 21.85
CA LEU A 107 -4.42 13.16 21.99
C LEU A 107 -4.71 11.91 21.13
N ASN A 108 -5.94 11.73 20.68
CA ASN A 108 -6.39 10.52 19.99
C ASN A 108 -6.47 10.62 18.46
N VAL A 109 -6.23 11.80 17.88
CA VAL A 109 -6.22 11.99 16.42
C VAL A 109 -5.16 11.11 15.75
N ALA A 110 -3.97 10.98 16.36
CA ALA A 110 -2.92 10.06 15.91
C ALA A 110 -3.32 8.57 16.00
N LYS A 111 -4.16 8.20 16.98
CA LYS A 111 -4.74 6.85 17.11
C LYS A 111 -5.82 6.58 16.06
N LEU A 112 -6.61 7.59 15.70
CA LEU A 112 -7.55 7.55 14.56
C LEU A 112 -6.82 7.30 13.23
N PHE A 113 -5.74 8.02 12.97
CA PHE A 113 -4.93 7.87 11.75
C PHE A 113 -4.13 6.54 11.72
N SER A 114 -3.69 6.04 12.87
CA SER A 114 -3.03 4.73 12.93
C SER A 114 -4.00 3.54 12.85
N ARG A 115 -5.28 3.70 13.25
CA ARG A 115 -6.35 2.72 12.96
C ARG A 115 -6.74 2.72 11.47
N THR A 116 -6.93 3.89 10.87
CA THR A 116 -7.27 4.01 9.44
C THR A 116 -6.14 3.56 8.52
N GLY A 117 -4.87 3.83 8.88
CA GLY A 117 -3.72 3.40 8.09
C GLY A 117 -3.47 1.88 8.04
N LYS A 118 -4.02 1.11 8.99
CA LYS A 118 -3.88 -0.36 9.02
C LYS A 118 -5.08 -1.11 8.45
N ALA A 119 -6.30 -0.57 8.56
CA ALA A 119 -7.51 -1.22 8.06
C ALA A 119 -7.91 -0.83 6.63
N GLN A 120 -7.44 0.32 6.11
CA GLN A 120 -7.72 0.72 4.73
C GLN A 120 -6.49 0.56 3.84
N ARG A 121 -6.11 -0.70 3.59
CA ARG A 121 -5.30 -1.00 2.41
C ARG A 121 -6.21 -1.44 1.28
N LYS A 122 -6.38 -0.50 0.33
CA LYS A 122 -6.92 -0.63 -1.03
C LYS A 122 -8.42 -0.94 -1.15
N THR A 123 -9.27 0.10 -1.09
CA THR A 123 -10.25 0.38 -2.17
C THR A 123 -11.07 1.67 -2.00
N GLN A 124 -11.15 2.27 -0.81
CA GLN A 124 -11.86 3.53 -0.64
C GLN A 124 -11.09 4.41 0.31
N ASN A 125 -10.73 5.61 -0.13
CA ASN A 125 -10.32 6.67 0.78
C ASN A 125 -11.48 6.93 1.74
N PRO A 126 -11.23 7.24 3.03
CA PRO A 126 -12.31 7.64 3.93
C PRO A 126 -13.02 8.83 3.30
N VAL A 127 -14.33 8.69 3.09
CA VAL A 127 -15.14 9.76 2.50
C VAL A 127 -15.12 10.93 3.48
N LEU A 128 -14.51 12.03 3.06
CA LEU A 128 -14.47 13.24 3.85
C LEU A 128 -15.91 13.72 4.08
N ARG A 129 -16.20 14.13 5.31
CA ARG A 129 -17.52 14.61 5.69
C ARG A 129 -17.44 16.10 5.98
N ASP A 130 -18.51 16.81 5.64
CA ASP A 130 -18.68 18.20 6.03
C ASP A 130 -18.92 18.34 7.55
N ALA A 131 -18.98 19.57 8.04
CA ALA A 131 -19.24 19.86 9.46
C ALA A 131 -20.62 19.37 9.96
N LEU A 132 -21.52 19.01 9.04
CA LEU A 132 -22.86 18.47 9.31
C LEU A 132 -22.89 16.92 9.18
N GLY A 133 -21.75 16.29 8.87
CA GLY A 133 -21.60 14.85 8.76
C GLY A 133 -21.92 14.23 7.39
N ASN A 134 -22.19 15.03 6.36
CA ASN A 134 -22.52 14.57 5.02
C ASN A 134 -21.26 14.29 4.18
N PRO A 135 -21.28 13.27 3.31
CA PRO A 135 -20.14 12.96 2.45
C PRO A 135 -19.88 14.05 1.40
N ILE A 136 -18.64 14.54 1.34
CA ILE A 136 -18.15 15.47 0.33
C ILE A 136 -17.66 14.65 -0.87
N ALA A 137 -18.43 14.65 -1.96
CA ALA A 137 -18.08 13.92 -3.18
C ALA A 137 -17.24 14.73 -4.17
N ASP A 138 -17.25 16.06 -4.05
CA ASP A 138 -16.53 16.95 -4.97
C ASP A 138 -15.06 17.14 -4.54
N ALA A 139 -14.15 16.93 -5.49
CA ALA A 139 -12.71 17.09 -5.31
C ALA A 139 -12.33 18.54 -4.98
N LYS A 140 -13.06 19.52 -5.52
CA LYS A 140 -12.81 20.94 -5.24
C LYS A 140 -13.20 21.29 -3.80
N LEU A 141 -14.41 20.92 -3.39
CA LEU A 141 -14.87 21.11 -2.01
C LEU A 141 -14.02 20.36 -0.98
N THR A 142 -13.48 19.21 -1.36
CA THR A 142 -12.50 18.46 -0.56
C THR A 142 -11.22 19.27 -0.33
N ALA A 143 -10.64 19.82 -1.39
CA ALA A 143 -9.43 20.63 -1.30
C ALA A 143 -9.68 21.90 -0.49
N ASP A 144 -10.80 22.60 -0.73
CA ASP A 144 -11.17 23.82 -0.02
C ASP A 144 -11.41 23.57 1.48
N SER A 145 -12.08 22.47 1.82
CA SER A 145 -12.32 22.07 3.22
C SER A 145 -11.02 21.71 3.95
N PHE A 146 -10.11 21.00 3.27
CA PHE A 146 -8.81 20.66 3.81
C PHE A 146 -7.95 21.90 4.02
N ASN A 147 -7.98 22.82 3.05
CA ASN A 147 -7.25 24.08 3.13
C ASN A 147 -7.78 24.97 4.26
N ALA A 148 -9.11 25.08 4.40
CA ALA A 148 -9.74 25.80 5.50
C ALA A 148 -9.39 25.21 6.88
N PHE A 149 -9.36 23.88 6.99
CA PHE A 149 -8.92 23.19 8.20
C PHE A 149 -7.46 23.52 8.53
N LEU A 150 -6.55 23.39 7.58
CA LEU A 150 -5.14 23.73 7.78
C LEU A 150 -4.95 25.21 8.13
N SER A 151 -5.62 26.12 7.40
CA SER A 151 -5.58 27.55 7.69
C SER A 151 -6.06 27.84 9.11
N ARG A 152 -7.14 27.22 9.58
CA ARG A 152 -7.64 27.41 10.95
C ARG A 152 -6.71 26.82 12.02
N THR A 153 -6.11 25.66 11.74
CA THR A 153 -5.29 24.95 12.74
C THR A 153 -3.89 25.53 12.88
N PHE A 154 -3.38 26.19 11.83
CA PHE A 154 -2.00 26.71 11.78
C PHE A 154 -1.91 28.24 11.76
N SER A 155 -3.03 28.98 11.83
CA SER A 155 -3.02 30.45 11.83
C SER A 155 -2.78 31.09 13.21
N GLU A 156 -2.84 30.33 14.31
CA GLU A 156 -2.73 30.94 15.65
C GLU A 156 -1.29 31.36 16.03
N HIS A 157 -0.26 30.89 15.33
CA HIS A 157 1.12 31.26 15.64
C HIS A 157 2.00 31.35 14.40
N THR A 158 1.90 32.42 13.61
CA THR A 158 3.10 32.97 12.94
C THR A 158 2.84 34.36 12.36
N VAL A 159 3.27 35.39 13.09
CA VAL A 159 3.58 36.73 12.55
C VAL A 159 4.95 36.70 11.84
N ALA A 160 5.42 35.52 11.43
CA ALA A 160 6.66 35.41 10.68
C ALA A 160 6.37 35.83 9.23
N PRO A 161 7.09 36.81 8.68
CA PRO A 161 6.96 37.16 7.27
C PRO A 161 7.19 35.90 6.44
N PHE A 162 6.34 35.69 5.42
CA PHE A 162 6.49 34.60 4.47
C PHE A 162 7.96 34.53 4.02
N PRO A 163 8.62 33.36 4.10
CA PRO A 163 9.97 33.25 3.60
C PRO A 163 9.94 33.63 2.13
N ASN A 164 10.78 34.58 1.77
CA ASN A 164 10.88 35.08 0.41
C ASN A 164 11.45 33.94 -0.44
N ILE A 165 10.57 33.14 -1.05
CA ILE A 165 10.96 32.05 -1.93
C ILE A 165 11.54 32.72 -3.18
N ARG A 166 12.87 32.85 -3.23
CA ARG A 166 13.56 33.20 -4.47
C ARG A 166 13.25 32.11 -5.49
N VAL A 167 12.39 32.42 -6.45
CA VAL A 167 12.21 31.60 -7.64
C VAL A 167 13.58 31.51 -8.31
N ARG A 168 14.21 30.33 -8.24
CA ARG A 168 15.44 30.04 -9.00
C ARG A 168 15.06 29.94 -10.49
N THR A 169 14.88 31.07 -11.15
CA THR A 169 14.91 31.17 -12.61
C THR A 169 16.37 31.03 -13.04
N GLY A 170 16.81 29.79 -13.22
CA GLY A 170 18.19 29.48 -13.60
C GLY A 170 18.49 28.00 -13.79
N ASN A 171 17.55 27.11 -13.46
CA ASN A 171 17.72 25.70 -13.75
C ASN A 171 17.19 25.41 -15.15
N VAL A 172 18.06 25.52 -16.15
CA VAL A 172 17.92 24.68 -17.35
C VAL A 172 17.89 23.25 -16.82
N LEU A 173 16.84 22.49 -17.14
CA LEU A 173 16.81 21.05 -16.87
C LEU A 173 17.93 20.46 -17.71
N GLU A 174 19.10 20.25 -17.12
CA GLU A 174 20.17 19.49 -17.75
C GLU A 174 19.59 18.11 -18.09
N THR A 175 19.73 17.69 -19.35
CA THR A 175 19.31 16.38 -19.82
C THR A 175 19.96 15.32 -18.92
N ILE A 176 19.15 14.67 -18.09
CA ILE A 176 19.63 13.65 -17.15
C ILE A 176 19.82 12.36 -17.96
N THR A 177 21.05 12.02 -18.27
CA THR A 177 21.39 10.72 -18.86
C THR A 177 21.61 9.70 -17.76
N PHE A 178 20.93 8.55 -17.86
CA PHE A 178 21.13 7.42 -16.96
C PHE A 178 22.08 6.43 -17.61
N THR A 179 23.06 5.89 -16.89
CA THR A 179 23.89 4.79 -17.41
C THR A 179 23.25 3.43 -17.10
N LEU A 180 23.62 2.40 -17.87
CA LEU A 180 23.17 1.02 -17.60
C LEU A 180 23.56 0.58 -16.17
N TRP A 181 24.71 1.05 -15.70
CA TRP A 181 25.18 0.79 -14.34
C TRP A 181 24.26 1.42 -13.29
N ASP A 182 23.83 2.67 -13.48
CA ASP A 182 22.94 3.36 -12.55
C ASP A 182 21.61 2.61 -12.38
N VAL A 183 21.04 2.17 -13.50
CA VAL A 183 19.79 1.38 -13.52
C VAL A 183 19.99 0.02 -12.86
N THR A 184 21.11 -0.66 -13.14
CA THR A 184 21.43 -1.96 -12.54
C THR A 184 21.58 -1.86 -11.02
N VAL A 185 22.31 -0.85 -10.54
CA VAL A 185 22.50 -0.60 -9.09
C VAL A 185 21.16 -0.26 -8.43
N ALA A 186 20.32 0.56 -9.07
CA ALA A 186 18.99 0.90 -8.57
C ALA A 186 18.10 -0.36 -8.42
N ILE A 187 18.08 -1.23 -9.44
CA ILE A 187 17.31 -2.48 -9.40
C ILE A 187 17.82 -3.39 -8.27
N ARG A 188 19.14 -3.54 -8.13
CA ARG A 188 19.75 -4.36 -7.08
C ARG A 188 19.44 -3.86 -5.67
N ARG A 189 19.30 -2.54 -5.48
CA ARG A 189 18.97 -1.92 -4.19
C ARG A 189 17.55 -2.19 -3.71
N PHE A 190 16.60 -2.58 -4.58
CA PHE A 190 15.24 -2.90 -4.13
C PHE A 190 15.24 -4.07 -3.14
N ARG A 191 14.55 -3.95 -2.01
CA ARG A 191 14.36 -5.11 -1.13
C ARG A 191 13.34 -6.05 -1.76
N GLN A 192 13.62 -7.36 -1.74
CA GLN A 192 12.73 -8.38 -2.30
C GLN A 192 11.32 -8.35 -1.68
N SER A 193 11.21 -7.91 -0.43
CA SER A 193 9.97 -7.81 0.32
C SER A 193 9.12 -6.58 -0.02
N TYR A 194 9.57 -5.70 -0.91
CA TYR A 194 8.79 -4.54 -1.32
C TYR A 194 7.56 -4.95 -2.10
N SER A 195 6.45 -4.28 -1.79
CA SER A 195 5.22 -4.44 -2.55
C SER A 195 5.40 -3.93 -3.98
N PRO A 196 4.71 -4.53 -4.96
CA PRO A 196 4.66 -4.00 -6.33
C PRO A 196 4.24 -2.52 -6.33
N GLY A 197 4.78 -1.77 -7.30
CA GLY A 197 4.41 -0.38 -7.55
C GLY A 197 2.97 -0.21 -8.03
N PRO A 198 2.56 1.02 -8.37
CA PRO A 198 1.23 1.28 -8.95
C PRO A 198 1.00 0.54 -10.27
N ASP A 199 2.07 0.24 -11.00
CA ASP A 199 2.14 -0.58 -12.21
C ASP A 199 1.91 -2.09 -11.96
N GLY A 200 1.92 -2.52 -10.69
CA GLY A 200 1.73 -3.91 -10.30
C GLY A 200 2.93 -4.82 -10.63
N VAL A 201 4.07 -4.27 -11.05
CA VAL A 201 5.28 -5.04 -11.36
C VAL A 201 6.00 -5.42 -10.06
N PRO A 202 6.13 -6.72 -9.73
CA PRO A 202 6.84 -7.13 -8.53
C PRO A 202 8.35 -6.94 -8.67
N VAL A 203 9.01 -6.59 -7.55
CA VAL A 203 10.48 -6.51 -7.49
C VAL A 203 11.15 -7.83 -7.89
N SER A 204 10.51 -8.98 -7.61
CA SER A 204 11.02 -10.29 -8.03
C SER A 204 11.08 -10.47 -9.54
N VAL A 205 10.26 -9.74 -10.31
CA VAL A 205 10.29 -9.74 -11.77
C VAL A 205 11.43 -8.84 -12.26
N LEU A 206 11.58 -7.65 -11.68
CA LEU A 206 12.67 -6.71 -12.01
C LEU A 206 14.06 -7.29 -11.69
N LYS A 207 14.15 -8.08 -10.61
CA LYS A 207 15.37 -8.76 -10.17
C LYS A 207 15.56 -10.15 -10.78
N ALA A 208 14.73 -10.53 -11.75
CA ALA A 208 14.84 -11.85 -12.37
C ALA A 208 16.12 -11.86 -13.24
N ASP A 209 17.21 -12.30 -12.61
CA ASP A 209 18.63 -12.10 -12.96
C ASP A 209 19.11 -12.85 -14.23
N ALA A 210 18.20 -13.27 -15.10
CA ALA A 210 18.58 -14.27 -16.09
C ALA A 210 19.36 -13.73 -17.29
N ASN A 211 19.37 -12.41 -17.58
CA ASN A 211 19.98 -11.87 -18.82
C ASN A 211 20.17 -10.32 -18.85
N ASP A 212 20.23 -9.61 -17.72
CA ASP A 212 20.29 -8.12 -17.72
C ASP A 212 19.19 -7.42 -18.58
N ILE A 213 18.09 -8.12 -18.82
CA ILE A 213 16.98 -7.67 -19.68
C ILE A 213 16.35 -6.39 -19.14
N PHE A 214 15.94 -6.39 -17.87
CA PHE A 214 15.27 -5.23 -17.27
C PHE A 214 16.20 -4.01 -17.14
N PRO A 215 17.46 -4.14 -16.67
CA PRO A 215 18.40 -3.02 -16.70
C PRO A 215 18.57 -2.40 -18.09
N SER A 216 18.75 -3.21 -19.14
CA SER A 216 18.98 -2.72 -20.51
C SER A 216 17.73 -2.06 -21.11
N LEU A 217 16.53 -2.60 -20.86
CA LEU A 217 15.28 -2.00 -21.31
C LEU A 217 14.97 -0.68 -20.60
N LEU A 218 15.10 -0.65 -19.27
CA LEU A 218 14.81 0.53 -18.47
C LEU A 218 15.81 1.66 -18.75
N TYR A 219 17.09 1.32 -18.96
CA TYR A 219 18.10 2.26 -19.44
C TYR A 219 17.69 2.95 -20.75
N LYS A 220 17.16 2.19 -21.73
CA LYS A 220 16.68 2.78 -22.99
C LYS A 220 15.47 3.69 -22.76
N ILE A 221 14.48 3.25 -21.99
CA ILE A 221 13.26 4.04 -21.71
C ILE A 221 13.60 5.33 -20.97
N PHE A 222 14.46 5.28 -19.94
CA PHE A 222 14.79 6.47 -19.16
C PHE A 222 15.58 7.50 -19.95
N ASN A 223 16.45 7.08 -20.86
CA ASN A 223 17.17 8.00 -21.74
C ASN A 223 16.34 8.52 -22.92
N LEU A 224 15.20 7.89 -23.25
CA LEU A 224 14.23 8.47 -24.18
C LEU A 224 13.32 9.51 -23.51
N ALA A 225 13.17 9.44 -22.19
CA ALA A 225 12.27 10.29 -21.41
C ALA A 225 12.93 11.55 -20.81
N GLY A 226 14.26 11.64 -20.83
CA GLY A 226 15.04 12.81 -20.39
C GLY A 226 15.44 13.70 -21.55
#